data_AF-A0A914LHS6-F1
#
_entry.id   AF-A0A914LHS6-F1
#
_cell.length_a   1.000
_cell.length_b   1.000
_cell.length_c   1.000
_cell.angle_alpha   90.00
_cell.angle_beta   90.00
_cell.angle_gamma   90.00
#
_symmetry.space_group_name_H-M   'P 1'
#
loop_
_entity.id
_entity.type
_entity.pdbx_description
1 polymer ?
#
loop_
_entity_poly.entity_id
_entity_poly.type
_entity_poly.pdbx_seq_one_letter_code
_entity_poly.pdbx_strand_id
1 'polypeptide(L)'
;MLFEHFNGHIRYGAAIALGIACAGSGYKESVSRLEPLLQAKENFVRQGALIALSFVLIQHTESTCSNVVEFRKTITKTITEKSEDTITKFGAIIAQGILDAGGRNVTLSLHNRDGQPDMPSVLGTFVFLQHWYWHSLTHFISLAFQPTCLIGLNKGLKMPKIVFRCNTKASYFAYPPPLEDKKKVEVEKVEVAVLSTTNKKKGGEKKKEQEPEKMEVDEPTDETHSDDKEKSDERVNKEAVQEPSFHNISNPARVVRLQLRKLSMPTEGSQYTPINL
;
A
#
# COMPACT_ATOMS: atom_id res chain seq x y z
N MET A 1 -4.52 29.01 11.44
CA MET A 1 -3.62 27.94 11.94
C MET A 1 -2.22 28.10 11.31
N LEU A 2 -1.19 27.43 11.86
CA LEU A 2 0.16 27.46 11.29
C LEU A 2 0.21 26.91 9.84
N PHE A 3 -0.65 25.93 9.52
CA PHE A 3 -0.78 25.36 8.17
C PHE A 3 -1.31 26.33 7.11
N GLU A 4 -1.91 27.45 7.51
CA GLU A 4 -2.50 28.47 6.62
C GLU A 4 -1.61 29.73 6.53
N HIS A 5 -0.47 29.72 7.23
CA HIS A 5 0.40 30.89 7.36
C HIS A 5 1.08 31.25 6.03
N PHE A 6 1.17 32.54 5.69
CA PHE A 6 1.68 32.99 4.38
C PHE A 6 3.07 32.42 4.05
N ASN A 7 4.00 32.45 5.00
CA ASN A 7 5.35 31.93 4.84
C ASN A 7 5.37 30.39 4.75
N GLY A 8 5.79 29.87 3.59
CA GLY A 8 5.89 28.43 3.32
C GLY A 8 6.81 27.66 4.28
N HIS A 9 7.86 28.28 4.84
CA HIS A 9 8.73 27.62 5.83
C HIS A 9 7.98 27.23 7.10
N ILE A 10 7.02 28.05 7.54
CA ILE A 10 6.18 27.76 8.71
C ILE A 10 5.17 26.64 8.37
N ARG A 11 4.62 26.63 7.15
CA ARG A 11 3.76 25.54 6.67
C ARG A 11 4.51 24.20 6.58
N TYR A 12 5.74 24.19 6.08
CA TYR A 12 6.60 23.01 6.04
C TYR A 12 6.91 22.49 7.46
N GLY A 13 7.36 23.36 8.36
CA GLY A 13 7.67 22.98 9.75
C GLY A 13 6.45 22.42 10.49
N ALA A 14 5.29 23.04 10.32
CA ALA A 14 4.03 22.56 10.88
C ALA A 14 3.63 21.18 10.33
N ALA A 15 3.74 20.96 9.02
CA ALA A 15 3.42 19.68 8.38
C ALA A 15 4.28 18.53 8.93
N ILE A 16 5.59 18.74 8.98
CA ILE A 16 6.56 17.78 9.51
C ILE A 16 6.34 17.50 11.00
N ALA A 17 6.11 18.55 11.82
CA ALA A 17 5.83 18.39 13.25
C ALA A 17 4.56 17.57 13.50
N LEU A 18 3.50 17.81 12.72
CA LEU A 18 2.25 17.02 12.78
C LEU A 18 2.49 15.56 12.35
N GLY A 19 3.25 15.33 11.28
CA GLY A 19 3.60 13.98 10.81
C GLY A 19 4.36 13.17 11.85
N ILE A 20 5.31 13.79 12.55
CA ILE A 20 6.09 13.16 13.63
C ILE A 20 5.22 12.92 14.87
N ALA A 21 4.44 13.92 15.31
CA ALA A 21 3.59 13.81 16.50
C ALA A 21 2.47 12.77 16.34
N CYS A 22 1.97 12.56 15.12
CA CYS A 22 0.92 11.59 14.79
C CYS A 22 1.46 10.32 14.09
N ALA A 23 2.76 10.01 14.21
CA ALA A 23 3.36 8.85 13.57
C ALA A 23 2.67 7.54 13.99
N GLY A 24 2.19 6.76 13.01
CA GLY A 24 1.51 5.48 13.23
C GLY A 24 0.19 5.55 14.01
N SER A 25 -0.46 6.72 14.08
CA SER A 25 -1.75 6.88 14.78
C SER A 25 -2.98 6.78 13.87
N GLY A 26 -2.84 7.11 12.58
CA GLY A 26 -3.95 7.13 11.62
C GLY A 26 -5.04 8.18 11.92
N TYR A 27 -4.73 9.26 12.65
CA TYR A 27 -5.73 10.29 12.96
C TYR A 27 -6.24 11.00 11.69
N LYS A 28 -7.55 10.87 11.43
CA LYS A 28 -8.22 11.45 10.25
C LYS A 28 -8.12 12.97 10.17
N GLU A 29 -8.13 13.68 11.31
CA GLU A 29 -7.90 15.13 11.30
C GLU A 29 -6.47 15.47 10.86
N SER A 30 -5.45 14.75 11.36
CA SER A 30 -4.06 14.99 10.93
C SER A 30 -3.89 14.79 9.42
N VAL A 31 -4.60 13.83 8.84
CA VAL A 31 -4.64 13.61 7.39
C VAL A 31 -5.32 14.78 6.66
N SER A 32 -6.52 15.20 7.06
CA SER A 32 -7.26 16.29 6.38
C SER A 32 -6.63 17.68 6.54
N ARG A 33 -5.75 17.89 7.55
CA ARG A 33 -4.91 19.09 7.66
C ARG A 33 -3.68 19.05 6.74
N LEU A 34 -3.20 17.86 6.35
CA LEU A 34 -2.04 17.67 5.47
C LEU A 34 -2.42 17.59 3.98
N GLU A 35 -3.62 17.06 3.66
CA GLU A 35 -4.12 16.95 2.28
C GLU A 35 -4.08 18.27 1.47
N PRO A 36 -4.48 19.45 2.00
CA PRO A 36 -4.36 20.72 1.26
C PRO A 36 -2.92 21.12 0.93
N LEU A 37 -1.94 20.70 1.75
CA LEU A 37 -0.53 21.05 1.56
C LEU A 37 0.12 20.26 0.41
N LEU A 38 -0.51 19.17 -0.05
CA LEU A 38 -0.14 18.49 -1.29
C LEU A 38 -0.42 19.35 -2.54
N GLN A 39 -1.27 20.38 -2.44
CA GLN A 39 -1.57 21.33 -3.52
C GLN A 39 -0.86 22.68 -3.32
N ALA A 40 0.08 22.78 -2.38
CA ALA A 40 0.82 24.01 -2.11
C ALA A 40 1.67 24.47 -3.32
N LYS A 41 1.73 25.79 -3.53
CA LYS A 41 2.57 26.43 -4.56
C LYS A 41 4.06 26.13 -4.35
N GLU A 42 4.49 25.97 -3.11
CA GLU A 42 5.88 25.75 -2.74
C GLU A 42 6.24 24.26 -2.73
N ASN A 43 7.16 23.88 -3.62
CA ASN A 43 7.57 22.49 -3.86
C ASN A 43 8.09 21.79 -2.60
N PHE A 44 8.80 22.52 -1.73
CA PHE A 44 9.30 22.00 -0.45
C PHE A 44 8.17 21.74 0.56
N VAL A 45 7.07 22.50 0.51
CA VAL A 45 5.87 22.25 1.32
C VAL A 45 5.15 20.99 0.82
N ARG A 46 5.02 20.81 -0.51
CA ARG A 46 4.48 19.55 -1.10
C ARG A 46 5.30 18.34 -0.68
N GLN A 47 6.65 18.43 -0.73
CA GLN A 47 7.56 17.38 -0.26
C GLN A 47 7.35 17.07 1.23
N GLY A 48 7.27 18.09 2.09
CA GLY A 48 7.04 17.92 3.52
C GLY A 48 5.70 17.27 3.84
N ALA A 49 4.63 17.63 3.13
CA ALA A 49 3.31 17.03 3.27
C ALA A 49 3.28 15.54 2.86
N LEU A 50 3.96 15.17 1.77
CA LEU A 50 4.13 13.76 1.36
C LEU A 50 4.85 12.94 2.44
N ILE A 51 5.94 13.45 3.00
CA ILE A 51 6.68 12.75 4.07
C ILE A 51 5.87 12.68 5.37
N ALA A 52 5.18 13.77 5.74
CA ALA A 52 4.34 13.80 6.94
C ALA A 52 3.17 12.79 6.86
N LEU A 53 2.50 12.70 5.71
CA LEU A 53 1.41 11.73 5.50
C LEU A 53 1.90 10.28 5.56
N SER A 54 3.11 9.97 5.07
CA SER A 54 3.66 8.60 5.19
C SER A 54 4.00 8.23 6.63
N PHE A 55 4.35 9.19 7.49
CA PHE A 55 4.50 8.97 8.93
C PHE A 55 3.16 8.69 9.62
N VAL A 56 2.11 9.48 9.35
CA VAL A 56 0.78 9.27 9.97
C VAL A 56 0.15 7.95 9.54
N LEU A 57 0.33 7.55 8.27
CA LEU A 57 -0.29 6.37 7.66
C LEU A 57 0.61 5.11 7.68
N ILE A 58 1.76 5.13 8.36
CA ILE A 58 2.63 3.95 8.44
C ILE A 58 1.90 2.76 9.08
N GLN A 59 2.10 1.57 8.53
CA GLN A 59 1.40 0.31 8.85
C GLN A 59 -0.11 0.24 8.60
N HIS A 60 -0.80 1.37 8.39
CA HIS A 60 -2.24 1.38 8.19
C HIS A 60 -2.68 0.68 6.89
N THR A 61 -3.83 0.04 6.98
CA THR A 61 -4.50 -0.72 5.91
C THR A 61 -5.75 0.03 5.45
N GLU A 62 -6.20 -0.26 4.23
CA GLU A 62 -7.42 0.29 3.62
C GLU A 62 -8.65 0.15 4.54
N SER A 63 -8.76 -0.99 5.22
CA SER A 63 -9.79 -1.32 6.21
C SER A 63 -9.71 -0.47 7.49
N THR A 64 -8.57 0.15 7.82
CA THR A 64 -8.46 1.14 8.91
C THR A 64 -8.62 2.58 8.44
N CYS A 65 -8.13 2.91 7.23
CA CYS A 65 -8.22 4.24 6.61
C CYS A 65 -8.23 4.13 5.08
N SER A 66 -9.34 4.52 4.44
CA SER A 66 -9.49 4.58 2.97
C SER A 66 -8.46 5.49 2.31
N ASN A 67 -8.10 6.60 2.96
CA ASN A 67 -7.13 7.59 2.47
C ASN A 67 -5.75 6.96 2.16
N VAL A 68 -5.41 5.78 2.73
CA VAL A 68 -4.16 5.06 2.40
C VAL A 68 -4.08 4.67 0.92
N VAL A 69 -5.22 4.30 0.32
CA VAL A 69 -5.28 3.90 -1.10
C VAL A 69 -5.19 5.11 -2.02
N GLU A 70 -5.86 6.20 -1.65
CA GLU A 70 -5.82 7.48 -2.36
C GLU A 70 -4.42 8.10 -2.30
N PHE A 71 -3.80 8.12 -1.12
CA PHE A 71 -2.44 8.61 -0.93
C PHE A 71 -1.41 7.81 -1.74
N ARG A 72 -1.55 6.48 -1.83
CA ARG A 72 -0.70 5.64 -2.70
C ARG A 72 -0.90 5.92 -4.18
N LYS A 73 -2.13 6.20 -4.63
CA LYS A 73 -2.41 6.67 -6.01
C LYS A 73 -1.74 8.03 -6.27
N THR A 74 -1.82 8.98 -5.32
CA THR A 74 -1.18 10.30 -5.41
C THR A 74 0.34 10.22 -5.48
N ILE A 75 0.98 9.42 -4.61
CA ILE A 75 2.43 9.16 -4.67
C ILE A 75 2.82 8.59 -6.04
N THR A 76 2.12 7.56 -6.50
CA THR A 76 2.41 6.89 -7.79
C THR A 76 2.28 7.88 -8.95
N LYS A 77 1.22 8.72 -8.96
CA LYS A 77 1.02 9.78 -9.95
C LYS A 77 2.22 10.74 -9.95
N THR A 78 2.57 11.31 -8.80
CA THR A 78 3.65 12.29 -8.62
C THR A 78 5.01 11.76 -9.09
N ILE A 79 5.28 10.48 -8.89
CA ILE A 79 6.50 9.82 -9.39
C ILE A 79 6.48 9.68 -10.92
N THR A 80 5.34 9.28 -11.50
CA THR A 80 5.21 9.09 -12.96
C THR A 80 5.10 10.39 -13.77
N GLU A 81 4.61 11.47 -13.16
CA GLU A 81 4.27 12.70 -13.87
C GLU A 81 5.53 13.53 -14.19
N LYS A 82 5.88 13.66 -15.48
CA LYS A 82 7.11 14.37 -15.88
C LYS A 82 7.11 15.85 -15.48
N SER A 83 5.94 16.48 -15.42
CA SER A 83 5.70 17.88 -15.04
C SER A 83 6.12 18.23 -13.60
N GLU A 84 6.05 17.29 -12.66
CA GLU A 84 6.32 17.55 -11.24
C GLU A 84 7.80 17.84 -10.93
N ASP A 85 8.05 18.64 -9.90
CA ASP A 85 9.41 19.02 -9.51
C ASP A 85 10.22 17.82 -8.99
N THR A 86 11.54 17.87 -9.19
CA THR A 86 12.49 16.88 -8.66
C THR A 86 12.41 16.77 -7.13
N ILE A 87 12.16 17.88 -6.44
CA ILE A 87 11.98 17.99 -5.00
C ILE A 87 10.72 17.23 -4.55
N THR A 88 9.58 17.44 -5.23
CA THR A 88 8.32 16.74 -4.95
C THR A 88 8.45 15.24 -5.20
N LYS A 89 9.12 14.85 -6.29
CA LYS A 89 9.43 13.44 -6.63
C LYS A 89 10.31 12.75 -5.59
N PHE A 90 11.35 13.42 -5.09
CA PHE A 90 12.19 12.92 -4.00
C PHE A 90 11.36 12.65 -2.74
N GLY A 91 10.46 13.57 -2.36
CA GLY A 91 9.49 13.36 -1.28
C GLY A 91 8.55 12.19 -1.52
N ALA A 92 8.03 12.03 -2.74
CA ALA A 92 7.13 10.93 -3.09
C ALA A 92 7.82 9.56 -3.01
N ILE A 93 9.07 9.45 -3.47
CA ILE A 93 9.88 8.22 -3.38
C ILE A 93 10.16 7.86 -1.92
N ILE A 94 10.55 8.85 -1.09
CA ILE A 94 10.75 8.66 0.36
C ILE A 94 9.44 8.24 1.04
N ALA A 95 8.32 8.90 0.72
CA ALA A 95 7.01 8.57 1.25
C ALA A 95 6.59 7.12 0.91
N GLN A 96 6.85 6.66 -0.32
CA GLN A 96 6.62 5.26 -0.70
C GLN A 96 7.50 4.30 0.11
N GLY A 97 8.80 4.60 0.22
CA GLY A 97 9.75 3.79 0.99
C GLY A 97 9.39 3.66 2.47
N ILE A 98 8.83 4.72 3.07
CA ILE A 98 8.32 4.72 4.45
C ILE A 98 7.04 3.87 4.58
N LEU A 99 6.07 4.04 3.67
CA LEU A 99 4.80 3.29 3.70
C LEU A 99 4.97 1.77 3.52
N ASP A 100 6.02 1.35 2.82
CA ASP A 100 6.35 -0.06 2.55
C ASP A 100 7.56 -0.57 3.37
N ALA A 101 8.09 0.25 4.29
CA ALA A 101 9.29 -0.04 5.08
C ALA A 101 9.22 -1.41 5.79
N GLY A 102 10.32 -2.16 5.75
CA GLY A 102 10.44 -3.48 6.40
C GLY A 102 9.37 -4.50 5.96
N GLY A 103 8.84 -4.38 4.74
CA GLY A 103 7.69 -5.18 4.30
C GLY A 103 6.41 -4.88 5.10
N ARG A 104 6.25 -3.62 5.55
CA ARG A 104 5.19 -3.12 6.47
C ARG A 104 5.22 -3.71 7.88
N ASN A 105 6.33 -4.32 8.29
CA ASN A 105 6.52 -4.87 9.63
C ASN A 105 7.14 -3.89 10.63
N VAL A 106 7.63 -2.73 10.18
CA VAL A 106 8.13 -1.66 11.06
C VAL A 106 7.13 -0.51 11.15
N THR A 107 7.17 0.20 12.28
CA THR A 107 6.42 1.42 12.54
C THR A 107 7.40 2.54 12.91
N LEU A 108 6.97 3.78 12.76
CA LEU A 108 7.72 4.95 13.23
C LEU A 108 7.18 5.34 14.59
N SER A 109 8.03 5.44 15.61
CA SER A 109 7.60 5.89 16.93
C SER A 109 8.72 6.49 17.76
N LEU A 110 8.43 7.61 18.41
CA LEU A 110 9.34 8.25 19.36
C LEU A 110 9.22 7.70 20.79
N HIS A 111 8.25 6.82 21.06
CA HIS A 111 7.97 6.31 22.41
C HIS A 111 7.93 4.78 22.40
N ASN A 112 8.54 4.19 23.42
CA ASN A 112 8.43 2.77 23.72
C ASN A 112 7.08 2.46 24.41
N ARG A 113 6.72 1.17 24.47
CA ARG A 113 5.44 0.70 25.01
C ARG A 113 5.17 1.21 26.43
N ASP A 114 6.23 1.35 27.20
CA ASP A 114 6.20 1.72 28.63
C ASP A 114 6.32 3.25 28.83
N GLY A 115 6.03 4.04 27.78
CA GLY A 115 5.88 5.50 27.80
C GLY A 115 7.17 6.31 27.69
N GLN A 116 8.33 5.70 27.92
CA GLN A 116 9.64 6.36 27.82
C GLN A 116 10.00 6.71 26.35
N PRO A 117 10.70 7.85 26.11
CA PRO A 117 11.15 8.21 24.77
C PRO A 117 12.25 7.27 24.28
N ASP A 118 12.14 6.81 23.03
CA ASP A 118 13.09 5.91 22.41
C ASP A 118 14.23 6.69 21.75
N MET A 119 15.34 6.85 22.49
CA MET A 119 16.50 7.65 22.09
C MET A 119 17.00 7.38 20.65
N PRO A 120 17.20 6.13 20.16
CA PRO A 120 17.62 5.92 18.77
C PRO A 120 16.57 6.39 17.75
N SER A 121 15.27 6.21 18.02
CA SER A 121 14.21 6.68 17.12
C SER A 121 14.06 8.20 17.12
N VAL A 122 14.25 8.86 18.26
CA VAL A 122 14.31 10.34 18.36
C VAL A 122 15.51 10.88 17.59
N LEU A 123 16.71 10.32 17.79
CA LEU A 123 17.93 10.76 17.10
C LEU A 123 17.86 10.49 15.59
N GLY A 124 17.38 9.31 15.17
CA GLY A 124 17.20 8.96 13.75
C GLY A 124 16.22 9.90 13.05
N THR A 125 15.11 10.24 13.70
CA THR A 125 14.14 11.23 13.20
C THR A 125 14.75 12.63 13.13
N PHE A 126 15.48 13.06 14.16
CA PHE A 126 16.12 14.38 14.19
C PHE A 126 17.17 14.56 13.08
N VAL A 127 18.05 13.57 12.89
CA VAL A 127 19.06 13.60 11.82
C VAL A 127 18.41 13.54 10.43
N PHE A 128 17.33 12.78 10.26
CA PHE A 128 16.56 12.73 9.01
C PHE A 128 16.03 14.11 8.60
N LEU A 129 15.61 14.97 9.52
CA LEU A 129 15.13 16.33 9.20
C LEU A 129 16.18 17.22 8.53
N GLN A 130 17.47 16.93 8.75
CA GLN A 130 18.58 17.68 8.19
C GLN A 130 18.91 17.27 6.73
N HIS A 131 18.09 16.41 6.10
CA HIS A 131 18.27 15.93 4.71
C HIS A 131 18.42 17.06 3.67
N TRP A 132 17.91 18.26 3.96
CA TRP A 132 18.02 19.45 3.10
C TRP A 132 19.45 19.90 2.86
N TYR A 133 20.30 19.82 3.87
CA TYR A 133 21.69 20.25 3.79
C TYR A 133 22.61 19.12 3.30
N TRP A 134 22.25 17.87 3.60
CA TRP A 134 23.02 16.71 3.18
C TRP A 134 22.12 15.50 2.91
N HIS A 135 21.90 15.18 1.63
CA HIS A 135 20.93 14.18 1.18
C HIS A 135 21.16 12.76 1.77
N SER A 136 22.41 12.36 2.05
CA SER A 136 22.71 11.06 2.68
C SER A 136 22.13 10.92 4.10
N LEU A 137 21.79 12.02 4.78
CA LEU A 137 21.20 11.97 6.13
C LEU A 137 19.80 11.34 6.13
N THR A 138 19.14 11.25 4.97
CA THR A 138 17.89 10.51 4.76
C THR A 138 17.98 9.07 5.27
N HIS A 139 19.15 8.43 5.22
CA HIS A 139 19.31 7.03 5.64
C HIS A 139 19.21 6.79 7.16
N PHE A 140 19.33 7.83 8.00
CA PHE A 140 19.22 7.70 9.46
C PHE A 140 17.79 7.41 9.95
N ILE A 141 16.77 7.52 9.07
CA ILE A 141 15.41 7.03 9.33
C ILE A 141 15.38 5.53 9.67
N SER A 142 16.39 4.76 9.24
CA SER A 142 16.55 3.35 9.60
C SER A 142 16.59 3.09 11.10
N LEU A 143 17.09 4.04 11.91
CA LEU A 143 17.12 3.96 13.37
C LEU A 143 15.76 4.24 14.03
N ALA A 144 14.81 4.82 13.30
CA ALA A 144 13.47 5.17 13.79
C ALA A 144 12.39 4.15 13.40
N PHE A 145 12.77 3.08 12.68
CA PHE A 145 11.90 1.98 12.31
C PHE A 145 11.88 0.88 13.39
N GLN A 146 10.89 0.93 14.28
CA GLN A 146 10.68 -0.09 15.30
C GLN A 146 9.88 -1.29 14.74
N PRO A 147 10.35 -2.55 14.85
CA PRO A 147 9.63 -3.72 14.36
C PRO A 147 8.41 -4.07 15.24
N THR A 148 7.22 -4.15 14.65
CA THR A 148 5.97 -4.53 15.34
C THR A 148 5.69 -6.02 15.16
N CYS A 149 6.42 -6.84 15.91
CA CYS A 149 6.25 -8.28 15.91
C CYS A 149 5.98 -8.78 17.33
N LEU A 150 5.21 -9.86 17.43
CA LEU A 150 5.03 -10.62 18.65
C LEU A 150 5.89 -11.88 18.55
N ILE A 151 6.88 -11.98 19.43
CA ILE A 151 7.79 -13.11 19.53
C ILE A 151 7.69 -13.68 20.94
N GLY A 152 7.06 -14.86 21.06
CA GLY A 152 7.15 -15.69 22.25
C GLY A 152 8.49 -16.41 22.30
N LEU A 153 9.11 -16.49 23.48
CA LEU A 153 10.36 -17.20 23.71
C LEU A 153 10.26 -18.08 24.97
N ASN A 154 10.83 -19.27 24.91
CA ASN A 154 10.96 -20.15 26.08
C ASN A 154 12.17 -19.76 26.94
N LYS A 155 12.25 -20.30 28.17
CA LYS A 155 13.41 -20.15 29.08
C LYS A 155 14.77 -20.47 28.44
N GLY A 156 14.80 -21.33 27.42
CA GLY A 156 15.99 -21.65 26.62
C GLY A 156 16.19 -20.80 25.35
N LEU A 157 15.56 -19.63 25.25
CA LEU A 157 15.57 -18.68 24.12
C LEU A 157 15.12 -19.25 22.76
N LYS A 158 14.54 -20.46 22.73
CA LYS A 158 13.91 -21.06 21.54
C LYS A 158 12.49 -20.52 21.36
N MET A 159 12.06 -20.38 20.11
CA MET A 159 10.69 -19.97 19.74
C MET A 159 9.74 -21.19 19.86
N PRO A 160 8.77 -21.21 20.78
CA PRO A 160 7.72 -22.22 20.82
C PRO A 160 6.68 -21.98 19.71
N LYS A 161 6.05 -23.04 19.20
CA LYS A 161 4.90 -22.97 18.28
C LYS A 161 3.61 -22.63 19.05
N ILE A 162 3.52 -21.40 19.56
CA ILE A 162 2.31 -20.88 20.22
C ILE A 162 1.36 -20.31 19.17
N VAL A 163 0.06 -20.52 19.37
CA VAL A 163 -1.00 -19.85 18.62
C VAL A 163 -1.67 -18.80 19.51
N PHE A 164 -1.70 -17.56 19.07
CA PHE A 164 -2.47 -16.48 19.69
C PHE A 164 -3.82 -16.34 18.97
N ARG A 165 -4.89 -16.03 19.70
CA ARG A 165 -6.22 -15.71 19.15
C ARG A 165 -6.39 -14.20 19.08
N CYS A 166 -6.69 -13.67 17.90
CA CYS A 166 -6.96 -12.25 17.68
C CYS A 166 -8.47 -12.03 17.47
N ASN A 167 -9.06 -11.18 18.30
CA ASN A 167 -10.51 -10.92 18.35
C ASN A 167 -10.95 -9.84 17.34
N THR A 168 -10.54 -10.03 16.09
CA THR A 168 -10.80 -9.17 14.92
C THR A 168 -10.78 -9.98 13.63
N LYS A 169 -11.49 -9.51 12.60
CA LYS A 169 -11.38 -10.03 11.21
C LYS A 169 -9.96 -9.92 10.66
N ALA A 170 -9.56 -10.83 9.78
CA ALA A 170 -8.18 -10.93 9.26
C ALA A 170 -7.80 -9.76 8.33
N SER A 171 -8.72 -9.31 7.47
CA SER A 171 -8.46 -8.21 6.51
C SER A 171 -8.28 -6.83 7.15
N TYR A 172 -8.46 -6.69 8.47
CA TYR A 172 -7.98 -5.48 9.17
C TYR A 172 -6.46 -5.37 9.18
N PHE A 173 -5.74 -6.50 9.21
CA PHE A 173 -4.28 -6.55 9.38
C PHE A 173 -3.53 -7.29 8.27
N ALA A 174 -4.25 -7.87 7.30
CA ALA A 174 -3.69 -8.41 6.08
C ALA A 174 -2.78 -7.39 5.36
N TYR A 175 -1.73 -7.88 4.70
CA TYR A 175 -1.06 -7.08 3.68
C TYR A 175 -2.01 -6.93 2.49
N PRO A 176 -2.29 -5.71 1.99
CA PRO A 176 -2.95 -5.58 0.70
C PRO A 176 -2.02 -6.12 -0.41
N PRO A 177 -2.57 -6.48 -1.58
CA PRO A 177 -1.78 -7.09 -2.64
C PRO A 177 -0.59 -6.20 -3.06
N PRO A 178 0.53 -6.80 -3.48
CA PRO A 178 1.57 -6.09 -4.21
C PRO A 178 0.97 -5.33 -5.40
N LEU A 179 1.57 -4.19 -5.76
CA LEU A 179 1.24 -3.55 -7.04
C LEU A 179 1.60 -4.51 -8.17
N GLU A 180 0.65 -4.83 -9.05
CA GLU A 180 0.96 -5.69 -10.20
C GLU A 180 2.02 -5.03 -11.10
N ASP A 181 3.07 -5.78 -11.41
CA ASP A 181 4.06 -5.37 -12.42
C ASP A 181 3.37 -5.11 -13.76
N LYS A 182 3.85 -4.11 -14.51
CA LYS A 182 3.21 -3.55 -15.72
C LYS A 182 3.22 -4.49 -16.96
N LYS A 183 3.23 -5.81 -16.78
CA LYS A 183 3.35 -6.83 -17.84
C LYS A 183 2.07 -7.15 -18.61
N LYS A 184 0.91 -6.57 -18.24
CA LYS A 184 -0.37 -6.77 -18.95
C LYS A 184 -0.69 -5.66 -19.97
N VAL A 185 -0.18 -4.45 -19.77
CA VAL A 185 -0.53 -3.24 -20.57
C VAL A 185 -0.04 -3.31 -22.02
N GLU A 186 0.94 -4.17 -22.32
CA GLU A 186 1.40 -4.42 -23.70
C GLU A 186 0.49 -5.42 -24.43
N VAL A 187 -0.11 -6.39 -23.73
CA VAL A 187 -0.98 -7.42 -24.33
C VAL A 187 -2.31 -6.82 -24.81
N GLU A 188 -3.02 -6.10 -23.94
CA GLU A 188 -4.29 -5.44 -24.30
C GLU A 188 -4.14 -4.47 -25.49
N LYS A 189 -2.99 -3.79 -25.59
CA LYS A 189 -2.71 -2.86 -26.70
C LYS A 189 -2.44 -3.58 -28.02
N VAL A 190 -1.87 -4.78 -27.99
CA VAL A 190 -1.69 -5.60 -29.20
C VAL A 190 -3.05 -6.11 -29.70
N GLU A 191 -3.92 -6.59 -28.82
CA GLU A 191 -5.26 -7.08 -29.21
C GLU A 191 -6.12 -5.97 -29.85
N VAL A 192 -6.15 -4.77 -29.27
CA VAL A 192 -6.86 -3.61 -29.85
C VAL A 192 -6.26 -3.17 -31.20
N ALA A 193 -4.95 -3.31 -31.39
CA ALA A 193 -4.30 -3.03 -32.68
C ALA A 193 -4.69 -4.05 -33.76
N VAL A 194 -4.82 -5.34 -33.43
CA VAL A 194 -5.29 -6.38 -34.36
C VAL A 194 -6.78 -6.18 -34.70
N LEU A 195 -7.63 -5.82 -33.73
CA LEU A 195 -9.05 -5.54 -33.97
C LEU A 195 -9.28 -4.31 -34.87
N SER A 196 -8.51 -3.25 -34.64
CA SER A 196 -8.64 -2.00 -35.43
C SER A 196 -8.04 -2.12 -36.84
N THR A 197 -7.03 -2.96 -37.05
CA THR A 197 -6.48 -3.23 -38.40
C THR A 197 -7.34 -4.19 -39.22
N THR A 198 -7.89 -5.25 -38.62
CA THR A 198 -8.79 -6.19 -39.32
C THR A 198 -10.09 -5.55 -39.79
N ASN A 199 -10.73 -4.72 -38.95
CA ASN A 199 -11.89 -3.93 -39.37
C ASN A 199 -11.56 -2.93 -40.49
N LYS A 200 -10.33 -2.39 -40.52
CA LYS A 200 -9.90 -1.44 -41.56
C LYS A 200 -9.59 -2.11 -42.91
N LYS A 201 -9.15 -3.38 -42.91
CA LYS A 201 -9.08 -4.20 -44.14
C LYS A 201 -10.47 -4.50 -44.71
N LYS A 202 -11.38 -5.05 -43.88
CA LYS A 202 -12.77 -5.34 -44.28
C LYS A 202 -13.56 -4.10 -44.74
N GLY A 203 -13.18 -2.91 -44.29
CA GLY A 203 -13.71 -1.62 -44.77
C GLY A 203 -13.08 -1.10 -46.06
N GLY A 204 -11.89 -1.58 -46.45
CA GLY A 204 -11.20 -1.22 -47.69
C GLY A 204 -11.58 -2.11 -48.87
N GLU A 205 -11.73 -3.42 -48.63
CA GLU A 205 -12.11 -4.43 -49.64
C GLU A 205 -13.51 -4.14 -50.22
N LYS A 206 -14.47 -3.71 -49.39
CA LYS A 206 -15.85 -3.33 -49.79
C LYS A 206 -15.98 -2.07 -50.67
N LYS A 207 -14.90 -1.60 -51.29
CA LYS A 207 -14.91 -0.53 -52.32
C LYS A 207 -14.17 -0.89 -53.61
N LYS A 208 -13.73 -2.14 -53.79
CA LYS A 208 -13.16 -2.64 -55.03
C LYS A 208 -13.51 -4.12 -55.25
N GLU A 209 -14.69 -4.38 -55.81
CA GLU A 209 -14.95 -5.52 -56.71
C GLU A 209 -16.40 -5.49 -57.21
N GLN A 210 -16.56 -5.34 -58.52
CA GLN A 210 -17.74 -5.73 -59.29
C GLN A 210 -17.24 -6.43 -60.57
N GLU A 211 -17.00 -7.74 -60.44
CA GLU A 211 -16.98 -8.76 -61.50
C GLU A 211 -15.92 -8.68 -62.63
N PRO A 212 -15.68 -9.77 -63.40
CA PRO A 212 -16.18 -11.16 -63.23
C PRO A 212 -15.09 -12.26 -63.11
N GLU A 213 -15.52 -13.39 -62.53
CA GLU A 213 -15.15 -14.80 -62.80
C GLU A 213 -13.72 -15.23 -63.22
N LYS A 214 -13.17 -16.21 -62.49
CA LYS A 214 -13.06 -17.60 -63.00
C LYS A 214 -12.91 -18.66 -61.90
N MET A 215 -13.10 -19.91 -62.29
CA MET A 215 -13.31 -21.10 -61.45
C MET A 215 -11.99 -21.74 -61.00
N GLU A 216 -11.99 -22.46 -59.87
CA GLU A 216 -12.01 -23.94 -59.85
C GLU A 216 -12.33 -24.48 -58.43
N VAL A 217 -12.44 -25.81 -58.30
CA VAL A 217 -13.09 -26.52 -57.18
C VAL A 217 -12.15 -27.55 -56.57
N ASP A 218 -12.22 -27.76 -55.25
CA ASP A 218 -12.15 -29.10 -54.63
C ASP A 218 -12.58 -29.06 -53.15
N GLU A 219 -13.37 -30.05 -52.73
CA GLU A 219 -13.62 -30.42 -51.33
C GLU A 219 -12.87 -31.73 -51.03
N PRO A 220 -12.49 -32.00 -49.77
CA PRO A 220 -13.25 -33.04 -49.08
C PRO A 220 -13.49 -32.84 -47.57
N THR A 221 -14.52 -33.55 -47.13
CA THR A 221 -14.81 -34.16 -45.81
C THR A 221 -13.57 -34.51 -44.93
N ASP A 222 -13.62 -34.59 -43.59
CA ASP A 222 -14.71 -34.50 -42.58
C ASP A 222 -14.09 -34.10 -41.20
N GLU A 223 -14.62 -34.21 -39.96
CA GLU A 223 -15.77 -34.96 -39.40
C GLU A 223 -16.44 -34.26 -38.17
N THR A 224 -16.56 -34.92 -37.02
CA THR A 224 -17.46 -34.66 -35.87
C THR A 224 -16.88 -33.95 -34.63
N HIS A 225 -17.83 -33.33 -33.88
CA HIS A 225 -17.95 -33.12 -32.41
C HIS A 225 -18.04 -31.64 -31.96
N SER A 226 -19.24 -31.07 -31.74
CA SER A 226 -20.20 -31.27 -30.62
C SER A 226 -19.72 -30.78 -29.24
N ASP A 227 -20.04 -29.54 -28.87
CA ASP A 227 -21.14 -29.26 -27.91
C ASP A 227 -21.36 -27.74 -27.76
N ASP A 228 -22.49 -27.22 -28.25
CA ASP A 228 -22.99 -25.90 -27.84
C ASP A 228 -23.73 -26.06 -26.51
N LYS A 229 -23.25 -25.41 -25.45
CA LYS A 229 -24.05 -25.19 -24.24
C LYS A 229 -23.99 -23.74 -23.78
N GLU A 230 -25.19 -23.19 -23.62
CA GLU A 230 -25.49 -21.80 -23.34
C GLU A 230 -24.83 -21.33 -22.04
N LYS A 231 -24.22 -20.14 -22.06
CA LYS A 231 -23.80 -19.45 -20.83
C LYS A 231 -25.03 -18.83 -20.17
N SER A 232 -25.60 -19.54 -19.19
CA SER A 232 -26.57 -18.97 -18.27
C SER A 232 -25.95 -17.88 -17.38
N ASP A 233 -26.76 -16.89 -17.03
CA ASP A 233 -26.38 -15.74 -16.21
C ASP A 233 -26.18 -16.12 -14.72
N GLU A 234 -25.08 -16.81 -14.38
CA GLU A 234 -24.62 -16.86 -12.99
C GLU A 234 -24.03 -15.51 -12.58
N ARG A 235 -24.91 -14.63 -12.10
CA ARG A 235 -24.55 -13.46 -11.30
C ARG A 235 -23.88 -13.93 -10.01
N VAL A 236 -22.57 -14.15 -10.05
CA VAL A 236 -21.77 -14.47 -8.86
C VAL A 236 -21.90 -13.33 -7.87
N ASN A 237 -22.75 -13.55 -6.89
CA ASN A 237 -23.02 -12.62 -5.80
C ASN A 237 -21.68 -12.38 -5.09
N LYS A 238 -21.15 -11.15 -5.15
CA LYS A 238 -20.08 -10.72 -4.23
C LYS A 238 -20.68 -10.44 -2.86
N GLU A 239 -21.33 -11.45 -2.31
CA GLU A 239 -21.53 -11.57 -0.87
C GLU A 239 -20.14 -11.48 -0.24
N ALA A 240 -19.93 -10.42 0.54
CA ALA A 240 -18.71 -10.26 1.30
C ALA A 240 -18.68 -11.39 2.34
N VAL A 241 -17.97 -12.48 2.00
CA VAL A 241 -17.74 -13.65 2.85
C VAL A 241 -17.48 -13.13 4.26
N GLN A 242 -18.37 -13.47 5.20
CA GLN A 242 -18.33 -12.89 6.53
C GLN A 242 -17.09 -13.41 7.25
N GLU A 243 -15.98 -12.67 7.09
CA GLU A 243 -14.70 -13.05 7.67
C GLU A 243 -14.88 -13.37 9.15
N PRO A 244 -14.29 -14.49 9.62
CA PRO A 244 -14.47 -14.91 10.99
C PRO A 244 -14.04 -13.78 11.92
N SER A 245 -14.89 -13.48 12.91
CA SER A 245 -14.67 -12.42 13.91
C SER A 245 -13.43 -12.66 14.78
N PHE A 246 -12.80 -13.83 14.63
CA PHE A 246 -11.59 -14.27 15.28
C PHE A 246 -10.64 -14.86 14.23
N HIS A 247 -9.35 -14.55 14.31
CA HIS A 247 -8.33 -15.28 13.56
C HIS A 247 -7.18 -15.73 14.47
N ASN A 248 -6.57 -16.85 14.10
CA ASN A 248 -5.42 -17.41 14.82
C ASN A 248 -4.10 -16.89 14.20
N ILE A 249 -3.06 -16.80 15.04
CA ILE A 249 -1.75 -16.25 14.71
C ILE A 249 -0.66 -17.16 15.28
N SER A 250 0.22 -17.72 14.45
CA SER A 250 1.38 -18.48 14.93
C SER A 250 2.52 -17.55 15.35
N ASN A 251 3.23 -17.91 16.43
CA ASN A 251 4.53 -17.33 16.76
C ASN A 251 5.59 -17.71 15.70
N PRO A 252 6.51 -16.80 15.28
CA PRO A 252 6.44 -15.34 15.42
C PRO A 252 5.56 -14.70 14.34
N ALA A 253 4.95 -13.55 14.64
CA ALA A 253 4.08 -12.84 13.69
C ALA A 253 4.18 -11.31 13.76
N ARG A 254 3.82 -10.66 12.65
CA ARG A 254 3.44 -9.23 12.61
C ARG A 254 2.21 -9.02 13.49
N VAL A 255 2.30 -8.10 14.46
CA VAL A 255 1.14 -7.68 15.26
C VAL A 255 1.16 -6.16 15.38
N VAL A 256 0.13 -5.49 14.84
CA VAL A 256 0.05 -4.02 14.82
C VAL A 256 -0.34 -3.50 16.21
N ARG A 257 0.04 -2.26 16.56
CA ARG A 257 -0.24 -1.65 17.87
C ARG A 257 -1.73 -1.67 18.28
N LEU A 258 -2.63 -1.50 17.31
CA LEU A 258 -4.10 -1.61 17.52
C LEU A 258 -4.55 -3.05 17.78
N GLN A 259 -3.87 -4.03 17.18
CA GLN A 259 -4.16 -5.47 17.25
C GLN A 259 -3.80 -6.06 18.61
N LEU A 260 -2.73 -5.56 19.27
CA LEU A 260 -2.32 -5.98 20.62
C LEU A 260 -3.47 -5.89 21.63
N ARG A 261 -4.31 -4.84 21.56
CA ARG A 261 -5.49 -4.65 22.44
C ARG A 261 -6.65 -5.62 22.18
N LYS A 262 -6.53 -6.47 21.15
CA LYS A 262 -7.53 -7.48 20.75
C LYS A 262 -6.94 -8.89 20.71
N LEU A 263 -5.68 -9.05 21.10
CA LEU A 263 -5.01 -10.33 21.19
C LEU A 263 -5.34 -11.02 22.53
N SER A 264 -5.52 -12.34 22.50
CA SER A 264 -5.68 -13.20 23.66
C SER A 264 -4.88 -14.49 23.48
N MET A 265 -4.23 -14.95 24.54
CA MET A 265 -3.70 -16.32 24.59
C MET A 265 -4.86 -17.31 24.76
N PRO A 266 -4.93 -18.40 23.99
CA PRO A 266 -5.83 -19.51 24.30
C PRO A 266 -5.41 -20.15 25.62
N THR A 267 -6.21 -19.93 26.67
CA THR A 267 -6.00 -20.55 27.99
C THR A 267 -6.33 -22.04 28.00
N GLU A 268 -7.19 -22.49 27.09
CA GLU A 268 -7.54 -23.90 26.91
C GLU A 268 -6.53 -24.57 25.96
N GLY A 269 -5.75 -25.52 26.47
CA GLY A 269 -4.86 -26.38 25.68
C GLY A 269 -3.45 -25.85 25.39
N SER A 270 -3.11 -24.60 25.73
CA SER A 270 -1.73 -24.10 25.58
C SER A 270 -0.80 -24.65 26.67
N GLN A 271 0.32 -25.26 26.27
CA GLN A 271 1.43 -25.63 27.17
C GLN A 271 2.22 -24.42 27.70
N TYR A 272 1.95 -23.21 27.18
CA TYR A 272 2.71 -22.00 27.46
C TYR A 272 1.81 -20.86 27.92
N THR A 273 2.12 -20.30 29.08
CA THR A 273 1.51 -19.09 29.64
C THR A 273 2.52 -17.94 29.66
N PRO A 274 2.08 -16.68 29.56
CA PRO A 274 2.96 -15.53 29.73
C PRO A 274 3.39 -15.39 31.20
N ILE A 275 4.64 -15.01 31.45
CA ILE A 275 5.22 -14.88 32.80
C ILE A 275 4.68 -13.64 33.53
N ASN A 276 4.29 -12.60 32.78
CA ASN A 276 3.52 -11.43 33.23
C ASN A 276 2.61 -10.97 32.09
N LEU A 277 1.52 -10.27 32.44
CA LEU A 277 0.61 -9.57 31.52
C LEU A 277 1.03 -8.10 31.36
#